data_AF-A0A430KYC6-F1
#
_entry.id   AF-A0A430KYC6-F1
#
_cell.length_a   1.000
_cell.length_b   1.000
_cell.length_c   1.000
_cell.angle_alpha   90.00
_cell.angle_beta   90.00
_cell.angle_gamma   90.00
#
_symmetry.space_group_name_H-M   'P 1'
#
loop_
_entity.id
_entity.type
_entity.pdbx_description
1 polymer ?
#
loop_
_entity_poly.entity_id
_entity_poly.type
_entity_poly.pdbx_seq_one_letter_code
_entity_poly.pdbx_strand_id
1 'polypeptide(L)'
;MPPKPKKLKATRFHDKDFEAHMELLCLNEKSKGLNDVSLAPMFMGHVGKHQVDLKRECSGRANILDQYGLLGRDLSTNPVSDKDPRVFYNVAAPTSTFICGSQGSGKSHTLATLLENCLVQSKANLLPRPLTGLVFHYDTFISDAGGLPCEAAHLSSHQGIKVRVLCPPTNVMNIKRIYSAMPNVSVQELRLGQADLNTKRMLDLMAINSGQNGRMPLYLHVVARVLRESRIQQQQQGGTFDYHGFKRALEAENLTESQSIPLQQRLETLESFMVKQVSNTGAVANQGNVGKKKNKATAFKEEKASNWTPVSGQLTVVDLSCPCVTPEMACSLFNVCLGLFLEQETNLGRVVALDESHKYMTDNVESQA
;
A
#
# COMPACT_ATOMS: atom_id res chain seq x y z
N MET A 1 -29.53 34.50 47.22
CA MET A 1 -28.15 34.64 46.70
C MET A 1 -27.69 33.28 46.19
N PRO A 2 -27.26 33.15 44.93
CA PRO A 2 -26.81 31.88 44.36
C PRO A 2 -25.38 31.55 44.82
N PRO A 3 -24.99 30.27 44.90
CA PRO A 3 -23.62 29.89 45.23
C PRO A 3 -22.68 30.14 44.03
N LYS A 4 -21.51 30.74 44.31
CA LYS A 4 -20.47 31.00 43.31
C LYS A 4 -19.89 29.69 42.76
N PRO A 5 -19.53 29.62 41.46
CA PRO A 5 -18.91 28.43 40.89
C PRO A 5 -17.48 28.25 41.42
N LYS A 6 -17.14 27.03 41.85
CA LYS A 6 -15.76 26.64 42.16
C LYS A 6 -14.93 26.70 40.87
N LYS A 7 -13.96 27.61 40.80
CA LYS A 7 -12.93 27.61 39.76
C LYS A 7 -12.11 26.32 39.90
N LEU A 8 -12.17 25.43 38.91
CA LEU A 8 -11.15 24.39 38.73
C LEU A 8 -9.80 25.10 38.50
N LYS A 9 -8.84 24.88 39.40
CA LYS A 9 -7.44 25.26 39.17
C LYS A 9 -6.85 24.28 38.16
N ALA A 10 -6.81 24.66 36.89
CA ALA A 10 -5.96 24.03 35.89
C ALA A 10 -4.54 24.60 36.06
N THR A 11 -3.78 24.08 37.00
CA THR A 11 -2.34 24.36 37.16
C THR A 11 -1.60 23.06 36.97
N ARG A 12 -1.37 22.66 35.72
CA ARG A 12 -0.66 21.42 35.36
C ARG A 12 0.61 21.63 34.53
N PHE A 13 0.97 22.88 34.24
CA PHE A 13 2.23 23.23 33.59
C PHE A 13 2.83 24.40 34.37
N HIS A 14 3.87 24.16 35.17
CA HIS A 14 4.63 25.19 35.88
C HIS A 14 5.82 25.65 35.01
N ASP A 15 6.16 26.95 35.10
CA ASP A 15 7.28 27.57 34.37
C ASP A 15 8.64 26.90 34.59
N LYS A 16 8.85 26.22 35.73
CA LYS A 16 10.10 25.48 35.99
C LYS A 16 10.24 24.23 35.13
N ASP A 17 9.13 23.54 34.87
CA ASP A 17 9.15 22.39 33.97
C ASP A 17 9.35 22.87 32.54
N PHE A 18 8.78 24.03 32.18
CA PHE A 18 9.02 24.68 30.90
C PHE A 18 10.51 24.97 30.68
N GLU A 19 11.18 25.62 31.63
CA GLU A 19 12.59 25.97 31.48
C GLU A 19 13.49 24.73 31.42
N ALA A 20 13.24 23.72 32.26
CA ALA A 20 13.94 22.45 32.22
C ALA A 20 13.68 21.69 30.89
N HIS A 21 12.45 21.73 30.37
CA HIS A 21 12.15 21.17 29.05
C HIS A 21 12.85 21.94 27.92
N MET A 22 12.95 23.27 28.01
CA MET A 22 13.67 24.07 27.03
C MET A 22 15.17 23.79 27.07
N GLU A 23 15.77 23.61 28.25
CA GLU A 23 17.17 23.17 28.38
C GLU A 23 17.42 21.80 27.74
N LEU A 24 16.48 20.85 27.86
CA LEU A 24 16.57 19.54 27.21
C LEU A 24 16.42 19.62 25.68
N LEU A 25 15.71 20.63 25.17
CA LEU A 25 15.46 20.85 23.74
C LEU A 25 16.47 21.80 23.08
N CYS A 26 17.32 22.46 23.87
CA CYS A 26 18.41 23.28 23.38
C CYS A 26 19.49 22.40 22.74
N LEU A 27 19.66 22.52 21.43
CA LEU A 27 20.75 21.88 20.69
C LEU A 27 22.08 22.46 21.18
N ASN A 28 22.95 21.60 21.74
CA ASN A 28 24.33 21.96 21.98
C ASN A 28 24.99 22.31 20.64
N GLU A 29 25.35 23.59 20.44
CA GLU A 29 25.94 24.13 19.19
C GLU A 29 27.22 23.41 18.71
N LYS A 30 27.80 22.56 19.58
CA LYS A 30 28.99 21.74 19.28
C LYS A 30 28.66 20.31 18.82
N SER A 31 27.40 19.90 18.81
CA SER A 31 26.99 18.58 18.33
C SER A 31 26.87 18.59 16.80
N LYS A 32 27.31 17.51 16.15
CA LYS A 32 27.22 17.25 14.70
C LYS A 32 25.74 17.07 14.22
N GLY A 33 24.81 17.94 14.64
CA GLY A 33 23.36 17.85 14.39
C GLY A 33 22.91 18.23 12.97
N LEU A 34 23.83 18.55 12.07
CA LEU A 34 23.54 18.89 10.66
C LEU A 34 22.92 17.72 9.87
N ASN A 35 23.19 16.48 10.28
CA ASN A 35 22.57 15.30 9.68
C ASN A 35 21.14 15.06 10.19
N ASP A 36 20.80 15.51 11.40
CA ASP A 36 19.52 15.21 12.03
C ASP A 36 18.36 15.95 11.36
N VAL A 37 18.60 17.18 10.87
CA VAL A 37 17.59 17.96 10.13
C VAL A 37 17.25 17.32 8.79
N SER A 38 18.23 16.71 8.10
CA SER A 38 17.99 16.05 6.81
C SER A 38 17.12 14.80 6.92
N LEU A 39 17.09 14.19 8.12
CA LEU A 39 16.26 13.02 8.45
C LEU A 39 14.96 13.42 9.16
N ALA A 40 14.78 14.69 9.50
CA ALA A 40 13.56 15.16 10.16
C ALA A 40 12.36 15.03 9.20
N PRO A 41 11.29 14.31 9.60
CA PRO A 41 10.07 14.15 8.81
C PRO A 41 9.38 15.48 8.45
N MET A 42 9.50 16.47 9.34
CA MET A 42 8.95 17.80 9.16
C MET A 42 9.98 18.83 9.61
N PHE A 43 9.96 19.99 8.98
CA PHE A 43 10.82 21.10 9.34
C PHE A 43 10.14 22.45 9.08
N MET A 44 10.56 23.46 9.84
CA MET A 44 10.12 24.84 9.64
C MET A 44 10.91 25.51 8.52
N GLY A 45 10.28 26.42 7.78
CA GLY A 45 10.90 27.10 6.65
C GLY A 45 12.20 27.83 7.00
N HIS A 46 12.29 28.43 8.18
CA HIS A 46 13.52 29.09 8.63
C HIS A 46 14.67 28.10 8.91
N VAL A 47 14.36 26.88 9.38
CA VAL A 47 15.34 25.79 9.55
C VAL A 47 15.83 25.32 8.18
N GLY A 48 14.90 25.14 7.23
CA GLY A 48 15.24 24.79 5.86
C GLY A 48 16.13 25.83 5.17
N LYS A 49 15.81 27.13 5.33
CA LYS A 49 16.60 28.24 4.80
C LYS A 49 18.02 28.25 5.37
N HIS A 50 18.16 28.08 6.69
CA HIS A 50 19.47 28.04 7.34
C HIS A 50 20.35 26.91 6.78
N GLN A 51 19.78 25.72 6.55
CA GLN A 51 20.49 24.58 5.97
C GLN A 51 20.97 24.85 4.53
N VAL A 52 20.16 25.57 3.73
CA VAL A 52 20.53 25.96 2.36
C VAL A 52 21.64 27.00 2.36
N ASP A 53 21.58 27.99 3.26
CA ASP A 53 22.58 29.06 3.37
C ASP A 53 23.93 28.51 3.85
N LEU A 54 23.95 27.65 4.88
CA LEU A 54 25.14 26.93 5.37
C LEU A 54 25.89 26.15 4.28
N LYS A 55 25.15 25.58 3.32
CA LYS A 55 25.73 24.82 2.20
C LYS A 55 26.41 25.72 1.18
N ARG A 56 25.93 26.96 0.96
CA ARG A 56 26.62 27.92 0.09
C ARG A 56 28.00 28.29 0.66
N GLU A 57 28.14 28.24 1.98
CA GLU A 57 29.37 28.54 2.70
C GLU A 57 30.32 27.34 2.78
N CYS A 58 29.78 26.12 2.97
CA CYS A 58 30.56 24.88 3.05
C CYS A 58 30.51 24.08 1.74
N SER A 59 31.54 24.20 0.89
CA SER A 59 31.71 23.39 -0.34
C SER A 59 32.00 21.91 -0.02
N GLY A 60 31.00 21.15 0.44
CA GLY A 60 31.16 19.70 0.66
C GLY A 60 29.98 18.97 1.32
N ARG A 61 29.32 18.10 0.55
CA ARG A 61 28.65 16.83 0.94
C ARG A 61 27.89 16.77 2.29
N ALA A 62 26.92 17.65 2.55
CA ALA A 62 25.92 17.41 3.61
C ALA A 62 24.53 17.12 3.00
N ASN A 63 23.86 16.11 3.55
CA ASN A 63 22.56 15.56 3.10
C ASN A 63 21.50 16.65 2.92
N ILE A 64 20.96 16.71 1.71
CA ILE A 64 20.22 17.86 1.23
C ILE A 64 18.73 17.64 1.47
N LEU A 65 18.02 18.69 1.91
CA LEU A 65 16.56 18.79 1.78
C LEU A 65 16.21 18.98 0.29
N ASP A 66 16.43 17.93 -0.51
CA ASP A 66 16.26 17.94 -1.96
C ASP A 66 14.80 17.78 -2.39
N GLN A 67 13.97 17.18 -1.53
CA GLN A 67 12.56 16.94 -1.83
C GLN A 67 11.69 17.19 -0.60
N TYR A 68 10.79 18.16 -0.70
CA TYR A 68 9.89 18.51 0.39
C TYR A 68 8.63 19.19 -0.14
N GLY A 69 7.56 19.15 0.64
CA GLY A 69 6.28 19.76 0.29
C GLY A 69 5.66 20.53 1.44
N LEU A 70 4.89 21.58 1.13
CA LEU A 70 4.22 22.40 2.13
C LEU A 70 3.11 21.58 2.82
N LEU A 71 3.07 21.65 4.15
CA LEU A 71 1.96 21.12 4.96
C LEU A 71 1.06 22.21 5.51
N GLY A 72 1.64 23.36 5.86
CA GLY A 72 0.88 24.41 6.47
C GLY A 72 1.75 25.57 6.94
N ARG A 73 1.21 26.32 7.89
CA ARG A 73 1.83 27.52 8.45
C ARG A 73 1.57 27.55 9.96
N ASP A 74 2.61 27.87 10.72
CA ASP A 74 2.48 28.20 12.13
C ASP A 74 1.85 29.58 12.30
N LEU A 75 0.70 29.64 12.97
CA LEU A 75 -0.04 30.88 13.24
C LEU A 75 0.46 31.63 14.47
N SER A 76 1.28 30.99 15.32
CA SER A 76 1.85 31.64 16.51
C SER A 76 2.96 32.64 16.15
N THR A 77 3.57 32.46 14.97
CA THR A 77 4.56 33.38 14.43
C THR A 77 3.87 34.64 13.91
N ASN A 78 4.13 35.76 14.59
CA ASN A 78 3.65 37.07 14.17
C ASN A 78 4.13 37.36 12.74
N PRO A 79 3.30 37.96 11.87
CA PRO A 79 3.69 38.33 10.49
C PRO A 79 4.84 39.35 10.44
N VAL A 80 5.23 39.92 11.58
CA VAL A 80 6.35 40.86 11.75
C VAL A 80 7.67 40.14 12.06
N SER A 81 7.65 38.82 12.30
CA SER A 81 8.87 38.03 12.50
C SER A 81 9.54 37.71 11.17
N ASP A 82 10.84 37.96 11.05
CA ASP A 82 11.70 37.57 9.90
C ASP A 82 11.84 36.04 9.70
N LYS A 83 11.21 35.23 10.58
CA LYS A 83 11.26 33.77 10.50
C LYS A 83 10.17 33.26 9.58
N ASP A 84 10.57 32.51 8.56
CA ASP A 84 9.63 31.82 7.66
C ASP A 84 8.72 30.87 8.47
N PRO A 85 7.39 31.11 8.46
CA PRO A 85 6.43 30.42 9.32
C PRO A 85 5.90 29.11 8.72
N ARG A 86 6.34 28.76 7.51
CA ARG A 86 5.85 27.60 6.78
C ARG A 86 6.35 26.30 7.43
N VAL A 87 5.50 25.28 7.43
CA VAL A 87 5.82 23.92 7.86
C VAL A 87 5.89 23.05 6.62
N PHE A 88 6.99 22.33 6.45
CA PHE A 88 7.23 21.45 5.31
C PHE A 88 7.34 19.99 5.76
N TYR A 89 6.84 19.10 4.91
CA TYR A 89 7.04 17.66 4.95
C TYR A 89 8.28 17.30 4.14
N ASN A 90 9.21 16.59 4.76
CA ASN A 90 10.41 16.08 4.12
C ASN A 90 10.10 14.75 3.43
N VAL A 91 9.93 14.79 2.11
CA VAL A 91 9.61 13.62 1.28
C VAL A 91 10.82 12.70 1.13
N ALA A 92 12.04 13.21 1.32
CA ALA A 92 13.26 12.43 1.21
C ALA A 92 13.58 11.61 2.48
N ALA A 93 13.03 11.99 3.63
CA ALA A 93 13.22 11.23 4.87
C ALA A 93 12.27 10.02 4.91
N PRO A 94 12.72 8.85 5.39
CA PRO A 94 11.80 7.76 5.73
C PRO A 94 10.89 8.17 6.89
N THR A 95 9.58 8.11 6.69
CA THR A 95 8.59 8.49 7.70
C THR A 95 7.42 7.53 7.73
N SER A 96 6.83 7.33 8.90
CA SER A 96 5.49 6.75 9.06
C SER A 96 4.57 7.81 9.66
N THR A 97 3.33 7.90 9.17
CA THR A 97 2.36 8.89 9.62
C THR A 97 1.01 8.22 9.86
N PHE A 98 0.43 8.44 11.03
CA PHE A 98 -0.90 7.98 11.36
C PHE A 98 -1.87 9.18 11.36
N ILE A 99 -2.93 9.09 10.56
CA ILE A 99 -3.92 10.18 10.41
C ILE A 99 -5.20 9.76 11.13
N CYS A 100 -5.50 10.44 12.24
CA CYS A 100 -6.72 10.22 13.01
C CYS A 100 -7.52 11.50 13.18
N GLY A 101 -8.81 11.36 13.47
CA GLY A 101 -9.74 12.48 13.58
C GLY A 101 -11.19 12.05 13.42
N SER A 102 -12.11 12.89 13.89
CA SER A 102 -13.55 12.65 13.76
C SER A 102 -13.98 12.49 12.30
N GLN A 103 -15.15 11.90 12.08
CA GLN A 103 -15.73 11.86 10.75
C GLN A 103 -15.86 13.29 10.19
N GLY A 104 -15.46 13.49 8.93
CA GLY A 104 -15.48 14.81 8.30
C GLY A 104 -14.34 15.77 8.70
N SER A 105 -13.37 15.35 9.52
CA SER A 105 -12.24 16.21 9.92
C SER A 105 -11.16 16.40 8.82
N GLY A 106 -11.41 15.98 7.58
CA GLY A 106 -10.48 16.12 6.47
C GLY A 106 -9.30 15.14 6.44
N LYS A 107 -9.41 13.96 7.08
CA LYS A 107 -8.33 12.94 7.08
C LYS A 107 -7.86 12.57 5.66
N SER A 108 -8.80 12.29 4.78
CA SER A 108 -8.55 11.95 3.38
C SER A 108 -7.91 13.10 2.60
N HIS A 109 -8.27 14.35 2.91
CA HIS A 109 -7.60 15.54 2.34
C HIS A 109 -6.14 15.65 2.79
N THR A 110 -5.86 15.41 4.07
CA THR A 110 -4.49 15.35 4.59
C THR A 110 -3.70 14.24 3.90
N LEU A 111 -4.30 13.04 3.75
CA LEU A 111 -3.67 11.93 3.04
C LEU A 111 -3.35 12.29 1.58
N ALA A 112 -4.33 12.85 0.87
CA ALA A 112 -4.15 13.30 -0.51
C ALA A 112 -3.06 14.38 -0.63
N THR A 113 -2.94 15.28 0.34
CA THR A 113 -1.91 16.33 0.37
C THR A 113 -0.51 15.74 0.56
N LEU A 114 -0.36 14.74 1.44
CA LEU A 114 0.89 14.00 1.60
C LEU A 114 1.26 13.23 0.32
N LEU A 115 0.27 12.57 -0.30
CA LEU A 115 0.46 11.87 -1.57
C LEU A 115 0.81 12.83 -2.71
N GLU A 116 0.16 13.98 -2.82
CA GLU A 116 0.46 15.02 -3.82
C GLU A 116 1.93 15.47 -3.71
N ASN A 117 2.40 15.74 -2.49
CA ASN A 117 3.79 16.11 -2.21
C ASN A 117 4.80 15.01 -2.60
N CYS A 118 4.38 13.76 -2.69
CA CYS A 118 5.21 12.63 -3.11
C CYS A 118 5.14 12.35 -4.63
N LEU A 119 4.05 12.71 -5.30
CA LEU A 119 3.73 12.21 -6.65
C LEU A 119 3.89 13.24 -7.76
N VAL A 120 3.80 14.53 -7.46
CA VAL A 120 3.87 15.55 -8.52
C VAL A 120 4.53 16.83 -8.06
N GLN A 121 5.29 17.44 -8.97
CA GLN A 121 5.86 18.76 -8.73
C GLN A 121 4.75 19.82 -8.83
N SER A 122 4.67 20.70 -7.84
CA SER A 122 3.71 21.79 -7.79
C SER A 122 4.36 23.06 -7.23
N LYS A 123 3.60 24.16 -7.15
CA LYS A 123 4.06 25.39 -6.49
C LYS A 123 4.26 25.21 -4.98
N ALA A 124 3.68 24.16 -4.40
CA ALA A 124 3.72 23.88 -2.97
C ALA A 124 4.91 23.00 -2.56
N ASN A 125 5.69 22.47 -3.52
CA ASN A 125 6.77 21.53 -3.21
C ASN A 125 8.01 21.72 -4.10
N LEU A 126 9.11 21.14 -3.65
CA LEU A 126 10.29 20.84 -4.45
C LEU A 126 10.35 19.33 -4.58
N LEU A 127 10.12 18.79 -5.79
CA LEU A 127 10.07 17.34 -6.02
C LEU A 127 10.77 16.98 -7.35
N PRO A 128 12.11 16.98 -7.40
CA PRO A 128 12.87 16.67 -8.62
C PRO A 128 12.73 15.20 -9.04
N ARG A 129 12.46 14.27 -8.11
CA ARG A 129 12.21 12.85 -8.40
C ARG A 129 10.90 12.41 -7.76
N PRO A 130 9.77 12.47 -8.49
CA PRO A 130 8.50 11.98 -8.00
C PRO A 130 8.53 10.49 -7.69
N LEU A 131 7.91 10.13 -6.57
CA LEU A 131 7.84 8.77 -6.06
C LEU A 131 6.80 7.96 -6.85
N THR A 132 6.79 6.64 -6.61
CA THR A 132 5.66 5.78 -6.95
C THR A 132 4.78 5.59 -5.71
N GLY A 133 3.46 5.66 -5.89
CA GLY A 133 2.49 5.53 -4.80
C GLY A 133 1.69 4.23 -4.85
N LEU A 134 1.38 3.68 -3.68
CA LEU A 134 0.45 2.57 -3.48
C LEU A 134 -0.58 2.95 -2.41
N VAL A 135 -1.86 2.83 -2.72
CA VAL A 135 -2.96 3.06 -1.77
C VAL A 135 -3.78 1.79 -1.66
N PHE A 136 -3.99 1.31 -0.44
CA PHE A 136 -4.94 0.26 -0.14
C PHE A 136 -6.26 0.88 0.29
N HIS A 137 -7.33 0.54 -0.43
CA HIS A 137 -8.66 1.05 -0.16
C HIS A 137 -9.66 -0.12 -0.09
N TYR A 138 -10.45 -0.14 0.97
CA TYR A 138 -11.53 -1.08 1.15
C TYR A 138 -12.67 -0.35 1.86
N ASP A 139 -13.82 -0.31 1.19
CA ASP A 139 -15.06 0.20 1.75
C ASP A 139 -16.16 -0.87 1.72
N THR A 140 -17.14 -0.69 2.59
CA THR A 140 -18.34 -1.52 2.64
C THR A 140 -19.10 -1.34 1.34
N PHE A 141 -19.33 -2.44 0.62
CA PHE A 141 -20.17 -2.42 -0.56
C PHE A 141 -21.60 -2.00 -0.20
N ILE A 142 -22.10 -0.94 -0.85
CA ILE A 142 -23.43 -0.39 -0.58
C ILE A 142 -24.46 -0.90 -1.61
N SER A 143 -24.13 -0.90 -2.91
CA SER A 143 -25.04 -1.36 -3.97
C SER A 143 -24.33 -1.58 -5.31
N ASP A 144 -24.96 -2.32 -6.23
CA ASP A 144 -24.47 -2.48 -7.62
C ASP A 144 -24.59 -1.19 -8.47
N ALA A 145 -25.39 -0.23 -8.00
CA ALA A 145 -25.66 1.03 -8.70
C ALA A 145 -24.85 2.21 -8.15
N GLY A 146 -24.13 2.03 -7.05
CA GLY A 146 -23.51 3.13 -6.32
C GLY A 146 -22.31 2.69 -5.48
N GLY A 147 -21.42 3.64 -5.26
CA GLY A 147 -20.19 3.49 -4.47
C GLY A 147 -19.40 4.78 -4.60
N LEU A 148 -18.51 5.03 -3.66
CA LEU A 148 -17.60 6.17 -3.72
C LEU A 148 -16.22 5.67 -4.19
N PRO A 149 -15.55 6.38 -5.09
CA PRO A 149 -14.16 6.09 -5.42
C PRO A 149 -13.28 6.41 -4.21
N CYS A 150 -12.14 5.74 -4.10
CA CYS A 150 -11.08 6.14 -3.17
C CYS A 150 -10.76 7.63 -3.37
N GLU A 151 -10.83 8.41 -2.31
CA GLU A 151 -10.69 9.87 -2.42
C GLU A 151 -9.32 10.27 -2.98
N ALA A 152 -8.27 9.51 -2.67
CA ALA A 152 -6.92 9.72 -3.20
C ALA A 152 -6.85 9.63 -4.74
N ALA A 153 -7.79 8.95 -5.39
CA ALA A 153 -7.85 8.89 -6.84
C ALA A 153 -8.19 10.24 -7.50
N HIS A 154 -8.74 11.21 -6.76
CA HIS A 154 -8.96 12.58 -7.27
C HIS A 154 -7.66 13.32 -7.60
N LEU A 155 -6.51 12.84 -7.12
CA LEU A 155 -5.19 13.34 -7.55
C LEU A 155 -4.98 13.20 -9.07
N SER A 156 -5.71 12.30 -9.72
CA SER A 156 -5.75 12.16 -11.18
C SER A 156 -6.21 13.40 -11.95
N SER A 157 -6.85 14.36 -11.27
CA SER A 157 -7.21 15.68 -11.80
C SER A 157 -5.99 16.47 -12.31
N HIS A 158 -4.80 16.21 -11.76
CA HIS A 158 -3.56 16.80 -12.23
C HIS A 158 -2.96 15.97 -13.38
N GLN A 159 -2.63 16.59 -14.51
CA GLN A 159 -2.11 15.89 -15.71
C GLN A 159 -0.80 15.11 -15.48
N GLY A 160 -0.02 15.54 -14.49
CA GLY A 160 1.22 14.87 -14.07
C GLY A 160 1.03 13.59 -13.26
N ILE A 161 -0.19 13.28 -12.79
CA ILE A 161 -0.48 12.10 -11.99
C ILE A 161 -1.30 11.12 -12.82
N LYS A 162 -0.81 9.89 -12.94
CA LYS A 162 -1.56 8.77 -13.52
C LYS A 162 -2.06 7.88 -12.40
N VAL A 163 -3.36 7.66 -12.33
CA VAL A 163 -3.95 6.77 -11.33
C VAL A 163 -4.30 5.45 -11.99
N ARG A 164 -3.82 4.35 -11.40
CA ARG A 164 -4.16 3.00 -11.82
C ARG A 164 -4.91 2.30 -10.69
N VAL A 165 -6.11 1.85 -10.97
CA VAL A 165 -6.93 1.11 -10.00
C VAL A 165 -6.84 -0.38 -10.32
N LEU A 166 -6.40 -1.18 -9.35
CA LEU A 166 -6.47 -2.64 -9.38
C LEU A 166 -7.63 -3.07 -8.50
N CYS A 167 -8.55 -3.86 -9.05
CA CYS A 167 -9.74 -4.28 -8.33
C CYS A 167 -10.02 -5.79 -8.46
N PRO A 168 -10.86 -6.39 -7.59
CA PRO A 168 -11.25 -7.77 -7.71
C PRO A 168 -11.88 -8.06 -9.07
N PRO A 169 -11.55 -9.21 -9.69
CA PRO A 169 -12.20 -9.64 -10.93
C PRO A 169 -13.73 -9.69 -10.84
N THR A 170 -14.26 -9.97 -9.66
CA THR A 170 -15.68 -10.09 -9.37
C THR A 170 -16.43 -8.75 -9.34
N ASN A 171 -15.72 -7.60 -9.32
CA ASN A 171 -16.36 -6.27 -9.23
C ASN A 171 -15.83 -5.24 -10.25
N VAL A 172 -15.09 -5.68 -11.27
CA VAL A 172 -14.40 -4.77 -12.22
C VAL A 172 -15.33 -3.81 -12.96
N MET A 173 -16.54 -4.26 -13.32
CA MET A 173 -17.48 -3.44 -14.09
C MET A 173 -18.04 -2.29 -13.26
N ASN A 174 -18.34 -2.54 -11.99
CA ASN A 174 -18.82 -1.51 -11.07
C ASN A 174 -17.71 -0.51 -10.75
N ILE A 175 -16.49 -0.98 -10.48
CA ILE A 175 -15.33 -0.08 -10.25
C ILE A 175 -15.04 0.77 -11.49
N LYS A 176 -15.07 0.20 -12.70
CA LYS A 176 -14.95 0.98 -13.94
C LYS A 176 -15.99 2.10 -14.02
N ARG A 177 -17.23 1.85 -13.61
CA ARG A 177 -18.29 2.86 -13.58
C ARG A 177 -18.00 3.94 -12.52
N ILE A 178 -17.64 3.54 -11.30
CA ILE A 178 -17.36 4.45 -10.17
C ILE A 178 -16.24 5.44 -10.52
N TYR A 179 -15.17 4.95 -11.16
CA TYR A 179 -14.01 5.79 -11.52
C TYR A 179 -14.12 6.45 -12.91
N SER A 180 -15.19 6.20 -13.67
CA SER A 180 -15.31 6.64 -15.07
C SER A 180 -15.31 8.16 -15.26
N ALA A 181 -15.74 8.93 -14.25
CA ALA A 181 -15.79 10.38 -14.29
C ALA A 181 -14.42 11.05 -14.06
N MET A 182 -13.41 10.29 -13.63
CA MET A 182 -12.10 10.83 -13.31
C MET A 182 -11.17 10.83 -14.53
N PRO A 183 -10.47 11.95 -14.81
CA PRO A 183 -9.44 11.96 -15.86
C PRO A 183 -8.25 11.11 -15.46
N ASN A 184 -7.43 10.64 -16.41
CA ASN A 184 -6.17 9.94 -16.11
C ASN A 184 -6.26 8.70 -15.18
N VAL A 185 -7.45 8.09 -15.07
CA VAL A 185 -7.65 6.83 -14.33
C VAL A 185 -7.74 5.64 -15.29
N SER A 186 -6.99 4.59 -14.99
CA SER A 186 -7.14 3.29 -15.66
C SER A 186 -7.52 2.21 -14.66
N VAL A 187 -8.63 1.50 -14.89
CA VAL A 187 -9.08 0.39 -14.04
C VAL A 187 -8.72 -0.94 -14.68
N GLN A 188 -8.07 -1.82 -13.91
CA GLN A 188 -7.63 -3.15 -14.31
C GLN A 188 -7.98 -4.18 -13.24
N GLU A 189 -8.13 -5.44 -13.64
CA GLU A 189 -8.32 -6.54 -12.69
C GLU A 189 -7.01 -6.82 -11.95
N LEU A 190 -7.12 -7.08 -10.65
CA LEU A 190 -6.04 -7.66 -9.87
C LEU A 190 -5.92 -9.14 -10.24
N ARG A 191 -4.93 -9.45 -11.06
CA ARG A 191 -4.54 -10.81 -11.45
C ARG A 191 -3.15 -11.16 -10.94
N LEU A 192 -3.00 -12.32 -10.30
CA LEU A 192 -1.74 -12.87 -9.81
C LEU A 192 -1.21 -13.92 -10.79
N GLY A 193 0.05 -13.77 -11.19
CA GLY A 193 0.79 -14.81 -11.91
C GLY A 193 1.39 -15.83 -10.95
N GLN A 194 1.81 -16.99 -11.46
CA GLN A 194 2.52 -17.97 -10.64
C GLN A 194 3.83 -17.42 -10.09
N ALA A 195 4.52 -16.58 -10.88
CA ALA A 195 5.74 -15.89 -10.47
C ALA A 195 5.53 -14.87 -9.35
N ASP A 196 4.29 -14.38 -9.17
CA ASP A 196 3.93 -13.48 -8.08
C ASP A 196 3.75 -14.23 -6.75
N LEU A 197 3.62 -15.56 -6.79
CA LEU A 197 3.51 -16.40 -5.59
C LEU A 197 4.89 -16.84 -5.10
N ASN A 198 5.01 -16.99 -3.80
CA ASN A 198 6.19 -17.58 -3.16
C ASN A 198 5.77 -18.29 -1.86
N THR A 199 6.70 -18.98 -1.22
CA THR A 199 6.41 -19.74 0.02
C THR A 199 5.75 -18.87 1.10
N LYS A 200 6.21 -17.63 1.30
CA LYS A 200 5.65 -16.73 2.31
C LYS A 200 4.23 -16.32 1.95
N ARG A 201 4.01 -15.79 0.74
CA ARG A 201 2.69 -15.38 0.24
C ARG A 201 1.68 -16.53 0.26
N MET A 202 2.12 -17.75 -0.10
CA MET A 202 1.29 -18.94 -0.03
C MET A 202 0.90 -19.28 1.41
N LEU A 203 1.83 -19.18 2.37
CA LEU A 203 1.49 -19.37 3.78
C LEU A 203 0.51 -18.30 4.27
N ASP A 204 0.76 -17.03 3.95
CA ASP A 204 -0.09 -15.90 4.37
C ASP A 204 -1.51 -16.06 3.81
N LEU A 205 -1.66 -16.38 2.52
CA LEU A 205 -2.94 -16.65 1.85
C LEU A 205 -3.65 -17.91 2.36
N MET A 206 -2.88 -18.92 2.79
CA MET A 206 -3.47 -20.15 3.33
C MET A 206 -3.78 -20.03 4.82
N ALA A 207 -3.22 -19.06 5.55
CA ALA A 207 -3.40 -18.87 7.00
C ALA A 207 -4.57 -17.97 7.38
N ILE A 208 -5.29 -17.40 6.41
CA ILE A 208 -6.47 -16.52 6.59
C ILE A 208 -7.47 -17.18 7.56
N ASN A 209 -7.69 -16.61 8.74
CA ASN A 209 -8.54 -17.08 9.84
C ASN A 209 -7.94 -18.09 10.83
N SER A 210 -6.61 -18.17 10.98
CA SER A 210 -5.99 -18.95 12.07
C SER A 210 -6.29 -18.38 13.48
N GLY A 211 -6.90 -17.19 13.53
CA GLY A 211 -7.01 -16.34 14.71
C GLY A 211 -8.17 -16.59 15.66
N GLN A 212 -9.21 -17.36 15.31
CA GLN A 212 -10.36 -17.48 16.24
C GLN A 212 -10.04 -18.24 17.53
N ASN A 213 -8.97 -19.06 17.57
CA ASN A 213 -8.58 -19.81 18.78
C ASN A 213 -7.05 -19.94 18.97
N GLY A 214 -6.22 -19.22 18.19
CA GLY A 214 -4.75 -19.37 18.23
C GLY A 214 -4.23 -20.76 17.88
N ARG A 215 -5.08 -21.68 17.42
CA ARG A 215 -4.71 -23.04 17.00
C ARG A 215 -4.67 -23.08 15.48
N MET A 216 -3.46 -23.28 14.96
CA MET A 216 -3.20 -23.50 13.54
C MET A 216 -4.00 -24.72 13.04
N PRO A 217 -4.85 -24.56 12.02
CA PRO A 217 -5.55 -25.69 11.41
C PRO A 217 -4.60 -26.80 10.95
N LEU A 218 -4.98 -28.06 11.17
CA LEU A 218 -4.10 -29.21 10.92
C LEU A 218 -3.63 -29.30 9.46
N TYR A 219 -4.46 -28.90 8.49
CA TYR A 219 -4.06 -28.89 7.08
C TYR A 219 -2.90 -27.91 6.79
N LEU A 220 -2.70 -26.87 7.62
CA LEU A 220 -1.59 -25.94 7.42
C LEU A 220 -0.23 -26.60 7.70
N HIS A 221 -0.16 -27.62 8.55
CA HIS A 221 1.08 -28.38 8.71
C HIS A 221 1.45 -29.14 7.43
N VAL A 222 0.43 -29.67 6.74
CA VAL A 222 0.61 -30.35 5.44
C VAL A 222 1.02 -29.33 4.38
N VAL A 223 0.31 -28.20 4.27
CA VAL A 223 0.66 -27.11 3.35
C VAL A 223 2.10 -26.62 3.59
N ALA A 224 2.50 -26.39 4.84
CA ALA A 224 3.84 -25.94 5.18
C ALA A 224 4.92 -26.98 4.80
N ARG A 225 4.63 -28.28 4.96
CA ARG A 225 5.53 -29.37 4.53
C ARG A 225 5.67 -29.37 3.00
N VAL A 226 4.55 -29.37 2.26
CA VAL A 226 4.56 -29.38 0.80
C VAL A 226 5.26 -28.13 0.24
N LEU A 227 5.03 -26.96 0.84
CA LEU A 227 5.74 -25.73 0.46
C LEU A 227 7.24 -25.79 0.73
N ARG A 228 7.67 -26.46 1.81
CA ARG A 228 9.09 -26.66 2.11
C ARG A 228 9.76 -27.56 1.07
N GLU A 229 9.12 -28.66 0.71
CA GLU A 229 9.62 -29.56 -0.35
C GLU A 229 9.67 -28.85 -1.70
N SER A 230 8.61 -28.12 -2.05
CA SER A 230 8.55 -27.28 -3.27
C SER A 230 9.69 -26.25 -3.30
N ARG A 231 10.01 -25.64 -2.16
CA ARG A 231 11.11 -24.68 -2.02
C ARG A 231 12.48 -25.32 -2.24
N ILE A 232 12.69 -26.54 -1.73
CA ILE A 232 13.95 -27.29 -1.94
C ILE A 232 14.12 -27.59 -3.44
N GLN A 233 13.06 -28.05 -4.10
CA GLN A 233 13.09 -28.32 -5.55
C GLN A 233 13.36 -27.05 -6.37
N GLN A 234 12.70 -25.93 -6.01
CA GLN A 234 12.92 -24.63 -6.64
C GLN A 234 14.39 -24.17 -6.52
N GLN A 235 15.04 -24.40 -5.38
CA GLN A 235 16.46 -24.04 -5.21
C GLN A 235 17.41 -24.88 -6.06
N GLN A 236 17.07 -26.15 -6.30
CA GLN A 236 17.88 -27.05 -7.12
C GLN A 236 17.72 -26.77 -8.62
N GLN A 237 16.49 -26.53 -9.06
CA GLN A 237 16.16 -26.35 -10.48
C GLN A 237 16.31 -24.90 -10.95
N GLY A 238 16.25 -23.94 -10.01
CA GLY A 238 16.12 -22.52 -10.31
C GLY A 238 14.72 -22.17 -10.81
N GLY A 239 14.39 -20.88 -10.79
CA GLY A 239 13.13 -20.36 -11.35
C GLY A 239 12.12 -19.86 -10.30
N THR A 240 10.90 -19.61 -10.77
CA THR A 240 9.80 -19.05 -9.97
C THR A 240 9.01 -20.15 -9.25
N PHE A 241 8.07 -19.76 -8.41
CA PHE A 241 7.17 -20.71 -7.74
C PHE A 241 6.27 -21.41 -8.76
N ASP A 242 6.18 -22.75 -8.70
CA ASP A 242 5.24 -23.55 -9.50
C ASP A 242 3.99 -23.86 -8.68
N TYR A 243 2.94 -23.06 -8.90
CA TYR A 243 1.65 -23.27 -8.22
C TYR A 243 0.99 -24.60 -8.60
N HIS A 244 1.11 -25.03 -9.86
CA HIS A 244 0.48 -26.27 -10.30
C HIS A 244 1.20 -27.49 -9.73
N GLY A 245 2.52 -27.44 -9.64
CA GLY A 245 3.33 -28.43 -8.91
C GLY A 245 2.91 -28.53 -7.46
N PHE A 246 2.79 -27.39 -6.78
CA PHE A 246 2.28 -27.32 -5.41
C PHE A 246 0.88 -27.94 -5.28
N LYS A 247 -0.08 -27.59 -6.16
CA LYS A 247 -1.44 -28.12 -6.13
C LYS A 247 -1.48 -29.64 -6.30
N ARG A 248 -0.73 -30.19 -7.28
CA ARG A 248 -0.62 -31.65 -7.48
C ARG A 248 -0.02 -32.36 -6.27
N ALA A 249 1.01 -31.79 -5.67
CA ALA A 249 1.63 -32.36 -4.48
C ALA A 249 0.65 -32.37 -3.29
N LEU A 250 -0.17 -31.33 -3.16
CA LEU A 250 -1.19 -31.22 -2.12
C LEU A 250 -2.36 -32.20 -2.32
N GLU A 251 -2.79 -32.42 -3.57
CA GLU A 251 -3.82 -33.41 -3.92
C GLU A 251 -3.35 -34.86 -3.71
N ALA A 252 -2.05 -35.11 -3.72
CA ALA A 252 -1.46 -36.42 -3.44
C ALA A 252 -1.37 -36.74 -1.94
N GLU A 253 -1.62 -35.76 -1.06
CA GLU A 253 -1.57 -35.95 0.39
C GLU A 253 -2.88 -36.55 0.93
N ASN A 254 -2.77 -37.42 1.93
CA ASN A 254 -3.92 -38.06 2.58
C ASN A 254 -4.58 -37.12 3.60
N LEU A 255 -5.24 -36.06 3.12
CA LEU A 255 -6.02 -35.15 3.95
C LEU A 255 -7.38 -35.75 4.29
N THR A 256 -7.84 -35.56 5.54
CA THR A 256 -9.22 -35.93 5.91
C THR A 256 -10.21 -35.01 5.22
N GLU A 257 -11.46 -35.47 5.04
CA GLU A 257 -12.52 -34.65 4.42
C GLU A 257 -12.68 -33.30 5.14
N SER A 258 -12.64 -33.32 6.48
CA SER A 258 -12.67 -32.14 7.36
C SER A 258 -11.50 -31.16 7.18
N GLN A 259 -10.37 -31.60 6.61
CA GLN A 259 -9.19 -30.77 6.30
C GLN A 259 -9.21 -30.30 4.85
N SER A 260 -9.71 -31.12 3.94
CA SER A 260 -9.74 -30.85 2.50
C SER A 260 -10.70 -29.71 2.14
N ILE A 261 -11.91 -29.67 2.73
CA ILE A 261 -12.93 -28.68 2.38
C ILE A 261 -12.49 -27.24 2.70
N PRO A 262 -12.00 -26.91 3.91
CA PRO A 262 -11.55 -25.55 4.22
C PRO A 262 -10.34 -25.11 3.40
N LEU A 263 -9.46 -26.05 3.05
CA LEU A 263 -8.29 -25.81 2.22
C LEU A 263 -8.70 -25.54 0.76
N GLN A 264 -9.62 -26.34 0.22
CA GLN A 264 -10.14 -26.17 -1.13
C GLN A 264 -10.82 -24.80 -1.31
N GLN A 265 -11.64 -24.37 -0.35
CA GLN A 265 -12.27 -23.05 -0.38
C GLN A 265 -11.24 -21.90 -0.46
N ARG A 266 -10.10 -22.05 0.23
CA ARG A 266 -8.99 -21.07 0.20
C ARG A 266 -8.26 -21.09 -1.14
N LEU A 267 -7.99 -22.27 -1.68
CA LEU A 267 -7.38 -22.42 -2.99
C LEU A 267 -8.29 -21.84 -4.08
N GLU A 268 -9.59 -22.09 -4.03
CA GLU A 268 -10.58 -21.52 -4.96
C GLU A 268 -10.61 -19.98 -4.87
N THR A 269 -10.52 -19.45 -3.65
CA THR A 269 -10.43 -18.00 -3.41
C THR A 269 -9.16 -17.42 -4.06
N LEU A 270 -7.99 -18.01 -3.82
CA LEU A 270 -6.74 -17.60 -4.45
C LEU A 270 -6.82 -17.71 -5.98
N GLU A 271 -7.29 -18.85 -6.49
CA GLU A 271 -7.41 -19.14 -7.91
C GLU A 271 -8.36 -18.16 -8.62
N SER A 272 -9.36 -17.61 -7.91
CA SER A 272 -10.23 -16.56 -8.46
C SER A 272 -9.48 -15.27 -8.82
N PHE A 273 -8.36 -14.98 -8.14
CA PHE A 273 -7.45 -13.86 -8.42
C PHE A 273 -6.26 -14.27 -9.30
N MET A 274 -6.05 -15.56 -9.57
CA MET A 274 -4.99 -15.99 -10.47
C MET A 274 -5.35 -15.73 -11.94
N VAL A 275 -4.33 -15.63 -12.77
CA VAL A 275 -4.44 -15.60 -14.25
C VAL A 275 -5.14 -16.86 -14.74
N LYS A 276 -6.15 -16.70 -15.61
CA LYS A 276 -6.78 -17.85 -16.28
C LYS A 276 -5.92 -18.35 -17.44
N GLN A 277 -5.71 -19.65 -17.48
CA GLN A 277 -5.13 -20.34 -18.64
C GLN A 277 -6.21 -20.44 -19.72
N VAL A 278 -6.18 -19.56 -20.71
CA VAL A 278 -7.10 -19.64 -21.84
C VAL A 278 -6.59 -20.75 -22.76
N SER A 279 -7.25 -21.91 -22.71
CA SER A 279 -7.13 -22.89 -23.78
C SER A 279 -7.81 -22.33 -25.03
N ASN A 280 -7.08 -22.22 -26.13
CA ASN A 280 -7.68 -21.92 -27.44
C ASN A 280 -8.46 -23.15 -27.93
N THR A 281 -9.61 -23.42 -27.34
CA THR A 281 -10.61 -24.39 -27.84
C THR A 281 -11.89 -23.65 -28.21
N GLY A 282 -11.73 -22.65 -29.08
CA GLY A 282 -12.80 -21.87 -29.69
C GLY A 282 -12.86 -22.06 -31.21
N ALA A 283 -12.78 -23.31 -31.69
CA ALA A 283 -13.22 -23.65 -33.04
C ALA A 283 -14.30 -24.72 -32.90
N VAL A 284 -15.54 -24.28 -33.05
CA VAL A 284 -16.73 -25.13 -33.13
C VAL A 284 -16.45 -26.25 -34.14
N ALA A 285 -16.49 -27.49 -33.67
CA ALA A 285 -16.37 -28.67 -34.49
C ALA A 285 -17.59 -28.77 -35.41
N ASN A 286 -17.48 -28.26 -36.64
CA ASN A 286 -18.29 -28.76 -37.73
C ASN A 286 -17.67 -30.07 -38.22
N GLN A 287 -18.45 -31.13 -38.10
CA GLN A 287 -18.15 -32.45 -38.61
C GLN A 287 -17.74 -32.39 -40.08
N GLY A 288 -16.62 -33.05 -40.43
CA GLY A 288 -16.25 -33.31 -41.81
C GLY A 288 -14.74 -33.36 -42.04
N ASN A 289 -14.27 -34.58 -42.33
CA ASN A 289 -12.98 -34.95 -42.93
C ASN A 289 -11.78 -35.26 -42.02
N VAL A 290 -11.48 -36.56 -42.04
CA VAL A 290 -10.23 -37.21 -41.64
C VAL A 290 -9.10 -36.71 -42.55
N GLY A 291 -8.14 -35.99 -41.96
CA GLY A 291 -6.92 -35.56 -42.65
C GLY A 291 -5.82 -35.26 -41.63
N LYS A 292 -4.81 -36.15 -41.56
CA LYS A 292 -3.59 -36.04 -40.74
C LYS A 292 -3.03 -34.61 -40.75
N LYS A 293 -2.94 -33.94 -39.59
CA LYS A 293 -2.13 -32.73 -39.41
C LYS A 293 -1.29 -32.78 -38.14
N LYS A 294 -0.02 -32.42 -38.35
CA LYS A 294 1.12 -32.39 -37.43
C LYS A 294 0.83 -31.58 -36.16
N ASN A 295 1.36 -32.06 -35.03
CA ASN A 295 1.47 -31.35 -33.75
C ASN A 295 2.12 -29.98 -33.95
N LYS A 296 1.30 -28.93 -34.02
CA LYS A 296 1.73 -27.56 -33.78
C LYS A 296 1.34 -27.26 -32.33
N ALA A 297 2.33 -27.11 -31.46
CA ALA A 297 2.11 -26.66 -30.08
C ALA A 297 1.26 -25.38 -30.12
N THR A 298 0.04 -25.49 -29.64
CA THR A 298 -0.88 -24.37 -29.50
C THR A 298 -0.30 -23.42 -28.47
N ALA A 299 0.17 -22.25 -28.90
CA ALA A 299 0.62 -21.21 -27.98
C ALA A 299 -0.59 -20.76 -27.14
N PHE A 300 -0.57 -21.11 -25.85
CA PHE A 300 -1.50 -20.59 -24.85
C PHE A 300 -1.24 -19.09 -24.72
N LYS A 301 -2.27 -18.25 -24.93
CA LYS A 301 -2.21 -16.84 -24.52
C LYS A 301 -2.72 -16.78 -23.09
N GLU A 302 -1.81 -16.75 -22.14
CA GLU A 302 -2.14 -16.47 -20.74
C GLU A 302 -2.71 -15.05 -20.64
N GLU A 303 -3.77 -14.87 -19.84
CA GLU A 303 -4.11 -13.53 -19.36
C GLU A 303 -2.88 -12.94 -18.65
N LYS A 304 -2.58 -11.66 -18.85
CA LYS A 304 -1.36 -11.09 -18.28
C LYS A 304 -1.57 -10.82 -16.79
N ALA A 305 -0.65 -11.29 -15.96
CA ALA A 305 -0.58 -10.92 -14.54
C ALA A 305 -0.47 -9.39 -14.37
N SER A 306 -0.89 -8.90 -13.20
CA SER A 306 -0.83 -7.48 -12.87
C SER A 306 0.61 -7.01 -12.92
N ASN A 307 0.87 -5.93 -13.68
CA ASN A 307 2.21 -5.39 -13.78
C ASN A 307 2.58 -4.60 -12.51
N TRP A 308 3.66 -4.96 -11.82
CA TRP A 308 4.11 -4.23 -10.63
C TRP A 308 5.27 -3.25 -10.89
N THR A 309 5.73 -3.09 -12.14
CA THR A 309 6.83 -2.17 -12.47
C THR A 309 6.57 -0.75 -11.92
N PRO A 310 7.48 -0.21 -11.09
CA PRO A 310 7.35 1.14 -10.54
C PRO A 310 7.37 2.22 -11.63
N VAL A 311 6.46 3.19 -11.53
CA VAL A 311 6.37 4.32 -12.46
C VAL A 311 6.38 5.62 -11.66
N SER A 312 7.29 6.54 -12.00
CA SER A 312 7.40 7.85 -11.33
C SER A 312 6.11 8.66 -11.53
N GLY A 313 5.58 9.22 -10.44
CA GLY A 313 4.34 10.00 -10.45
C GLY A 313 3.07 9.18 -10.71
N GLN A 314 3.16 7.83 -10.66
CA GLN A 314 1.98 6.96 -10.72
C GLN A 314 1.48 6.64 -9.31
N LEU A 315 0.15 6.73 -9.14
CA LEU A 315 -0.55 6.22 -7.97
C LEU A 315 -1.27 4.91 -8.34
N THR A 316 -0.86 3.79 -7.75
CA THR A 316 -1.62 2.55 -7.84
C THR A 316 -2.57 2.47 -6.65
N VAL A 317 -3.87 2.40 -6.90
CA VAL A 317 -4.90 2.16 -5.89
C VAL A 317 -5.32 0.70 -6.01
N VAL A 318 -5.17 -0.09 -4.94
CA VAL A 318 -5.78 -1.42 -4.87
C VAL A 318 -7.10 -1.24 -4.13
N ASP A 319 -8.19 -1.21 -4.89
CA ASP A 319 -9.54 -1.03 -4.41
C ASP A 319 -10.24 -2.38 -4.34
N LEU A 320 -10.32 -2.95 -3.14
CA LEU A 320 -10.91 -4.27 -2.91
C LEU A 320 -12.36 -4.19 -2.42
N SER A 321 -13.02 -3.03 -2.59
CA SER A 321 -14.42 -2.83 -2.23
C SER A 321 -15.33 -3.69 -3.12
N CYS A 322 -15.71 -4.86 -2.64
CA CYS A 322 -16.44 -5.86 -3.40
C CYS A 322 -17.30 -6.72 -2.46
N PRO A 323 -18.55 -7.05 -2.83
CA PRO A 323 -19.43 -7.88 -1.99
C PRO A 323 -18.89 -9.29 -1.76
N CYS A 324 -17.98 -9.77 -2.61
CA CYS A 324 -17.35 -11.08 -2.51
C CYS A 324 -16.01 -11.05 -1.75
N VAL A 325 -15.58 -9.88 -1.26
CA VAL A 325 -14.32 -9.72 -0.53
C VAL A 325 -14.62 -9.37 0.92
N THR A 326 -14.14 -10.20 1.85
CA THR A 326 -14.22 -9.90 3.28
C THR A 326 -13.05 -9.00 3.71
N PRO A 327 -13.14 -8.31 4.86
CA PRO A 327 -12.04 -7.51 5.39
C PRO A 327 -10.73 -8.30 5.59
N GLU A 328 -10.83 -9.55 6.07
CA GLU A 328 -9.69 -10.45 6.29
C GLU A 328 -8.99 -10.82 4.97
N MET A 329 -9.81 -11.08 3.94
CA MET A 329 -9.32 -11.37 2.60
C MET A 329 -8.68 -10.15 1.96
N ALA A 330 -9.27 -8.97 2.16
CA ALA A 330 -8.68 -7.71 1.71
C ALA A 330 -7.31 -7.47 2.35
N CYS A 331 -7.19 -7.65 3.68
CA CYS A 331 -5.92 -7.50 4.40
C CYS A 331 -4.83 -8.42 3.85
N SER A 332 -5.18 -9.69 3.62
CA SER A 332 -4.25 -10.69 3.07
C SER A 332 -3.80 -10.34 1.65
N LEU A 333 -4.73 -9.91 0.80
CA LEU A 333 -4.43 -9.45 -0.56
C LEU A 333 -3.60 -8.17 -0.56
N PHE A 334 -3.85 -7.24 0.36
CA PHE A 334 -3.02 -6.04 0.54
C PHE A 334 -1.59 -6.41 0.93
N ASN A 335 -1.39 -7.37 1.83
CA ASN A 335 -0.05 -7.87 2.18
C ASN A 335 0.68 -8.50 0.98
N VAL A 336 -0.02 -9.26 0.14
CA VAL A 336 0.53 -9.78 -1.12
C VAL A 336 0.92 -8.63 -2.06
N CYS A 337 0.02 -7.66 -2.28
CA CYS A 337 0.25 -6.49 -3.13
C CYS A 337 1.42 -5.62 -2.62
N LEU A 338 1.52 -5.43 -1.30
CA LEU A 338 2.60 -4.70 -0.65
C LEU A 338 3.94 -5.39 -0.92
N GLY A 339 4.00 -6.71 -0.71
CA GLY A 339 5.19 -7.50 -1.03
C GLY A 339 5.58 -7.36 -2.50
N LEU A 340 4.62 -7.48 -3.42
CA LEU A 340 4.88 -7.37 -4.86
C LEU A 340 5.41 -6.00 -5.26
N PHE A 341 4.87 -4.94 -4.65
CA PHE A 341 5.31 -3.56 -4.86
C PHE A 341 6.72 -3.29 -4.31
N LEU A 342 7.04 -3.82 -3.12
CA LEU A 342 8.34 -3.61 -2.46
C LEU A 342 9.47 -4.43 -3.08
N GLU A 343 9.18 -5.62 -3.59
CA GLU A 343 10.17 -6.52 -4.23
C GLU A 343 10.75 -5.98 -5.54
N GLN A 344 10.08 -5.03 -6.18
CA GLN A 344 10.57 -4.48 -7.45
C GLN A 344 11.91 -3.76 -7.26
N GLU A 345 12.87 -3.97 -8.16
CA GLU A 345 14.09 -3.16 -8.17
C GLU A 345 13.79 -1.79 -8.77
N THR A 346 14.09 -0.71 -8.02
CA THR A 346 13.89 0.66 -8.50
C THR A 346 14.73 1.66 -7.74
N ASN A 347 15.07 2.76 -8.43
CA ASN A 347 15.70 3.95 -7.84
C ASN A 347 14.67 5.02 -7.43
N LEU A 348 13.37 4.76 -7.66
CA LEU A 348 12.29 5.65 -7.26
C LEU A 348 12.00 5.47 -5.77
N GLY A 349 11.74 6.58 -5.07
CA GLY A 349 11.17 6.50 -3.73
C GLY A 349 9.74 5.94 -3.79
N ARG A 350 9.26 5.45 -2.65
CA ARG A 350 7.96 4.78 -2.52
C ARG A 350 7.15 5.43 -1.40
N VAL A 351 5.86 5.61 -1.64
CA VAL A 351 4.89 5.97 -0.61
C VAL A 351 3.78 4.93 -0.60
N VAL A 352 3.44 4.42 0.59
CA VAL A 352 2.35 3.47 0.80
C VAL A 352 1.36 4.10 1.75
N ALA A 353 0.08 4.02 1.41
CA ALA A 353 -1.02 4.54 2.19
C ALA A 353 -2.09 3.48 2.41
N LEU A 354 -2.65 3.48 3.61
CA LEU A 354 -3.74 2.62 4.03
C LEU A 354 -4.95 3.52 4.26
N ASP A 355 -5.83 3.60 3.28
CA ASP A 355 -7.06 4.38 3.35
C ASP A 355 -8.15 3.57 4.03
N GLU A 356 -9.03 4.23 4.80
CA GLU A 356 -10.12 3.58 5.55
C GLU A 356 -9.67 2.35 6.39
N SER A 357 -8.44 2.37 6.90
CA SER A 357 -7.80 1.20 7.55
C SER A 357 -8.59 0.60 8.70
N HIS A 358 -9.35 1.40 9.44
CA HIS A 358 -10.25 0.94 10.50
C HIS A 358 -11.33 -0.05 10.04
N LYS A 359 -11.59 -0.19 8.73
CA LYS A 359 -12.56 -1.13 8.15
C LYS A 359 -11.99 -2.54 7.92
N TYR A 360 -10.67 -2.68 7.79
CA TYR A 360 -10.03 -3.97 7.51
C TYR A 360 -8.88 -4.35 8.43
N MET A 361 -8.30 -3.38 9.14
CA MET A 361 -7.31 -3.61 10.19
C MET A 361 -8.00 -3.80 11.55
N THR A 362 -8.70 -4.93 11.73
CA THR A 362 -9.37 -5.29 13.00
C THR A 362 -8.44 -6.12 13.89
N ASP A 363 -8.82 -6.46 15.13
CA ASP A 363 -8.03 -7.30 16.05
C ASP A 363 -7.93 -8.78 15.62
N ASN A 364 -7.76 -9.03 14.33
CA ASN A 364 -7.49 -10.34 13.76
C ASN A 364 -5.99 -10.51 13.50
N VAL A 365 -5.53 -11.75 13.36
CA VAL A 365 -4.10 -12.08 13.20
C VAL A 365 -3.55 -11.49 11.89
N GLU A 366 -4.42 -11.36 10.89
CA GLU A 366 -4.11 -10.86 9.56
C GLU A 366 -3.77 -9.36 9.55
N SER A 367 -4.33 -8.59 10.49
CA SER A 367 -4.04 -7.14 10.64
C SER A 367 -2.79 -6.87 11.48
N GLN A 368 -2.31 -7.87 12.22
CA GLN A 368 -1.11 -7.79 13.06
C GLN A 368 0.16 -8.25 12.34
N ALA A 369 0.03 -8.85 11.15
CA ALA A 369 1.10 -9.45 10.34
C ALA A 369 1.47 -8.56 9.14
#